data_AF-F4N027-F1
#
_entry.id   AF-F4N027-F1
#
_cell.length_a   1.000
_cell.length_b   1.000
_cell.length_c   1.000
_cell.angle_alpha   90.00
_cell.angle_beta   90.00
_cell.angle_gamma   90.00
#
_symmetry.space_group_name_H-M   'P 1'
#
loop_
_entity.id
_entity.type
_entity.pdbx_description
1 polymer ?
#
loop_
_entity_poly.entity_id
_entity_poly.type
_entity_poly.pdbx_seq_one_letter_code
_entity_poly.pdbx_strand_id
1 'polypeptide(L)'
;MASPMTPEQIQIRELKKKLQRFEIERDILKKGYHTLDVRLPEQFSLVEKLRAQFPVAVVCNMFGVHRSSYKYWRQPKKPDATRVALLRLVRESYRESNDSAGTRNIAAMITTKGVKLSRWRATKLMKELKLTSCQQPGHRYKKASKEHVEIPNYLERQFAVTEPNQVWCGDVTYSMPGVQGEHGCSNEPRVCLEY
;
A
#
# COMPACT_ATOMS: atom_id res chain seq x y z
N MET A 1 -17.91 -67.95 -18.15
CA MET A 1 -16.56 -67.75 -17.59
C MET A 1 -15.78 -66.90 -18.57
N ALA A 2 -15.14 -65.80 -18.12
CA ALA A 2 -14.38 -64.93 -19.03
C ALA A 2 -13.07 -65.62 -19.44
N SER A 3 -12.86 -65.83 -20.73
CA SER A 3 -11.59 -66.38 -21.25
C SER A 3 -10.44 -65.42 -20.88
N PRO A 4 -9.32 -65.93 -20.35
CA PRO A 4 -8.16 -65.11 -20.04
C PRO A 4 -7.59 -64.48 -21.31
N MET A 5 -7.22 -63.20 -21.24
CA MET A 5 -6.65 -62.45 -22.37
C MET A 5 -5.39 -63.15 -22.90
N THR A 6 -5.26 -63.24 -24.23
CA THR A 6 -4.04 -63.77 -24.86
C THR A 6 -2.87 -62.79 -24.72
N PRO A 7 -1.61 -63.26 -24.77
CA PRO A 7 -0.42 -62.41 -24.66
C PRO A 7 -0.40 -61.27 -25.69
N GLU A 8 -0.86 -61.53 -26.92
CA GLU A 8 -0.99 -60.53 -27.98
C GLU A 8 -2.04 -59.46 -27.64
N GLN A 9 -3.18 -59.85 -27.07
CA GLN A 9 -4.21 -58.91 -26.62
C GLN A 9 -3.70 -58.02 -25.48
N ILE A 10 -2.85 -58.54 -24.60
CA ILE A 10 -2.18 -57.76 -23.55
C ILE A 10 -1.25 -56.71 -24.17
N GLN A 11 -0.39 -57.10 -25.11
CA GLN A 11 0.52 -56.19 -25.80
C GLN A 11 -0.23 -55.08 -26.56
N ILE A 12 -1.28 -55.44 -27.31
CA ILE A 12 -2.10 -54.46 -28.05
C ILE A 12 -2.73 -53.46 -27.07
N ARG A 13 -3.19 -53.92 -25.91
CA ARG A 13 -3.76 -53.03 -24.88
C ARG A 13 -2.73 -52.07 -24.32
N GLU A 14 -1.51 -52.53 -24.03
CA GLU A 14 -0.43 -51.68 -23.53
C GLU A 14 0.02 -50.65 -24.56
N LEU A 15 0.18 -51.06 -25.81
CA LEU A 15 0.55 -50.17 -26.91
C LEU A 15 -0.52 -49.10 -27.14
N LYS A 16 -1.79 -49.47 -27.13
CA LYS A 16 -2.91 -48.51 -27.21
C LYS A 16 -2.88 -47.50 -26.06
N LYS A 17 -2.57 -47.93 -24.83
CA LYS A 17 -2.42 -47.02 -23.69
C LYS A 17 -1.24 -46.05 -23.86
N LYS A 18 -0.10 -46.54 -24.37
CA LYS A 18 1.08 -45.70 -24.66
C LYS A 18 0.77 -44.65 -25.72
N LEU A 19 0.11 -45.05 -26.82
CA LEU A 19 -0.32 -44.12 -27.87
C LEU A 19 -1.23 -43.02 -27.33
N GLN A 20 -2.27 -43.39 -26.58
CA GLN A 20 -3.17 -42.40 -25.96
C GLN A 20 -2.41 -41.43 -25.04
N ARG A 21 -1.45 -41.93 -24.25
CA ARG A 21 -0.62 -41.09 -23.38
C ARG A 21 0.19 -40.09 -24.20
N PHE A 22 0.87 -40.53 -25.25
CA PHE A 22 1.69 -39.66 -26.10
C PHE A 22 0.85 -38.62 -26.86
N GLU A 23 -0.33 -38.99 -27.33
CA GLU A 23 -1.26 -38.04 -27.97
C GLU A 23 -1.66 -36.91 -27.01
N ILE A 24 -1.98 -37.25 -25.77
CA ILE A 24 -2.30 -36.28 -24.71
C ILE A 24 -1.09 -35.37 -24.43
N GLU A 25 0.11 -35.93 -24.24
CA GLU A 25 1.33 -35.16 -23.94
C GLU A 25 1.67 -34.19 -25.08
N ARG A 26 1.54 -34.63 -26.34
CA ARG A 26 1.73 -33.77 -27.52
C ARG A 26 0.74 -32.62 -27.55
N ASP A 27 -0.54 -32.89 -27.31
CA ASP A 27 -1.59 -31.88 -27.38
C ASP A 27 -1.48 -30.86 -26.23
N ILE A 28 -1.01 -31.29 -25.06
CA ILE A 28 -0.64 -30.40 -23.95
C ILE A 28 0.52 -29.51 -24.37
N LEU A 29 1.59 -30.06 -24.95
CA LEU A 29 2.77 -29.29 -25.34
C LEU A 29 2.45 -28.25 -26.41
N LYS A 30 1.62 -28.60 -27.41
CA LYS A 30 1.13 -27.66 -28.43
C LYS A 30 0.40 -26.46 -27.81
N LYS A 31 -0.39 -26.70 -26.76
CA LYS A 31 -1.14 -25.65 -26.05
C LYS A 31 -0.31 -24.93 -24.99
N GLY A 32 0.79 -25.53 -24.53
CA GLY A 32 1.69 -25.03 -23.50
C GLY A 32 2.99 -24.41 -24.02
N TYR A 33 3.19 -24.29 -25.34
CA TYR A 33 4.49 -23.93 -25.93
C TYR A 33 5.07 -22.56 -25.50
N HIS A 34 4.27 -21.69 -24.89
CA HIS A 34 4.69 -20.36 -24.43
C HIS A 34 5.23 -20.32 -22.99
N THR A 35 5.54 -21.48 -22.37
CA THR A 35 5.51 -21.58 -20.89
C THR A 35 6.74 -22.24 -20.24
N LEU A 36 7.76 -22.57 -21.00
CA LEU A 36 8.97 -23.19 -20.44
C LEU A 36 9.87 -22.20 -19.67
N ASP A 37 9.54 -20.90 -19.69
CA ASP A 37 10.31 -19.84 -19.00
C ASP A 37 9.41 -18.85 -18.22
N VAL A 38 8.26 -19.30 -17.73
CA VAL A 38 7.35 -18.46 -16.92
C VAL A 38 7.45 -18.76 -15.43
N ARG A 39 7.13 -17.76 -14.60
CA ARG A 39 7.18 -17.88 -13.13
C ARG A 39 6.18 -18.92 -12.63
N LEU A 40 6.44 -19.52 -11.48
CA LEU A 40 5.59 -20.56 -10.86
C LEU A 40 4.08 -20.20 -10.77
N PRO A 41 3.66 -18.96 -10.43
CA PRO A 41 2.24 -18.58 -10.44
C PRO A 41 1.60 -18.62 -11.83
N GLU A 42 2.36 -18.27 -12.87
CA GLU A 42 1.91 -18.29 -14.26
C GLU A 42 1.76 -19.75 -14.73
N GLN A 43 2.72 -20.61 -14.36
CA GLN A 43 2.61 -22.06 -14.57
C GLN A 43 1.33 -22.63 -13.96
N PHE A 44 0.99 -22.27 -12.71
CA PHE A 44 -0.28 -22.71 -12.10
C PHE A 44 -1.52 -22.16 -12.80
N SER A 45 -1.48 -20.91 -13.30
CA SER A 45 -2.58 -20.35 -14.08
C SER A 45 -2.81 -21.13 -15.38
N LEU A 46 -1.75 -21.63 -16.01
CA LEU A 46 -1.84 -22.46 -17.21
C LEU A 46 -2.39 -23.85 -16.90
N VAL A 47 -1.96 -24.46 -15.79
CA VAL A 47 -2.56 -25.71 -15.28
C VAL A 47 -4.06 -25.52 -15.08
N GLU A 48 -4.51 -24.40 -14.52
CA GLU A 48 -5.95 -24.12 -14.36
C GLU A 48 -6.69 -24.02 -15.70
N LYS A 49 -6.09 -23.39 -16.72
CA LYS A 49 -6.67 -23.30 -18.08
C LYS A 49 -6.78 -24.67 -18.75
N LEU A 50 -5.73 -25.49 -18.62
CA LEU A 50 -5.64 -26.81 -19.28
C LEU A 50 -6.40 -27.91 -18.55
N ARG A 51 -6.71 -27.72 -17.27
CA ARG A 51 -7.50 -28.65 -16.45
C ARG A 51 -8.86 -29.01 -17.08
N ALA A 52 -9.48 -28.09 -17.82
CA ALA A 52 -10.77 -28.35 -18.46
C ALA A 52 -10.69 -29.43 -19.56
N GLN A 53 -9.51 -29.63 -20.15
CA GLN A 53 -9.32 -30.49 -21.32
C GLN A 53 -8.43 -31.71 -21.00
N PHE A 54 -7.57 -31.62 -19.99
CA PHE A 54 -6.60 -32.66 -19.68
C PHE A 54 -6.54 -32.99 -18.18
N PRO A 55 -6.19 -34.23 -17.81
CA PRO A 55 -6.00 -34.60 -16.42
C PRO A 55 -4.88 -33.78 -15.77
N VAL A 56 -5.17 -33.14 -14.64
CA VAL A 56 -4.22 -32.28 -13.90
C VAL A 56 -2.90 -33.00 -13.59
N ALA A 57 -2.93 -34.31 -13.31
CA ALA A 57 -1.72 -35.08 -13.02
C ALA A 57 -0.74 -35.10 -14.21
N VAL A 58 -1.26 -35.25 -15.43
CA VAL A 58 -0.44 -35.27 -16.66
C VAL A 58 0.09 -33.88 -16.96
N VAL A 59 -0.76 -32.86 -16.82
CA VAL A 59 -0.39 -31.45 -17.04
C VAL A 59 0.69 -31.00 -16.04
N CYS A 60 0.53 -31.30 -14.75
CA CYS A 60 1.53 -31.02 -13.72
C CYS A 60 2.87 -31.73 -13.99
N ASN A 61 2.82 -33.01 -14.39
CA ASN A 61 4.02 -33.77 -14.73
C ASN A 61 4.75 -33.18 -15.95
N MET A 62 4.01 -32.76 -16.98
CA MET A 62 4.56 -32.13 -18.18
C MET A 62 5.24 -30.79 -17.89
N PHE A 63 4.69 -29.98 -16.98
CA PHE A 63 5.29 -28.70 -16.60
C PHE A 63 6.33 -28.80 -15.47
N GLY A 64 6.63 -30.00 -14.96
CA GLY A 64 7.56 -30.19 -13.85
C GLY A 64 7.07 -29.62 -12.51
N VAL A 65 5.75 -29.47 -12.35
CA VAL A 65 5.13 -28.85 -11.16
C VAL A 65 4.52 -29.92 -10.27
N HIS A 66 4.76 -29.83 -8.96
CA HIS A 66 4.18 -30.79 -8.03
C HIS A 66 2.66 -30.57 -7.83
N ARG A 67 1.88 -31.66 -7.86
CA ARG A 67 0.41 -31.62 -7.77
C ARG A 67 -0.08 -30.99 -6.46
N SER A 68 0.62 -31.20 -5.35
CA SER A 68 0.25 -30.58 -4.06
C SER A 68 0.43 -29.07 -4.08
N SER A 69 1.46 -28.55 -4.75
CA SER A 69 1.73 -27.12 -4.88
C SER A 69 0.63 -26.41 -5.67
N TYR A 70 0.18 -27.03 -6.78
CA TYR A 70 -0.98 -26.54 -7.54
C TYR A 70 -2.26 -26.55 -6.70
N LYS A 71 -2.51 -27.64 -5.94
CA LYS A 71 -3.66 -27.75 -5.05
C LYS A 71 -3.65 -26.65 -3.98
N TYR A 72 -2.49 -26.38 -3.38
CA TYR A 72 -2.32 -25.32 -2.38
C TYR A 72 -2.53 -23.93 -2.99
N TRP A 73 -1.97 -23.67 -4.18
CA TRP A 73 -2.16 -22.41 -4.90
C TRP A 73 -3.64 -22.16 -5.26
N ARG A 74 -4.36 -23.20 -5.66
CA ARG A 74 -5.78 -23.13 -6.03
C ARG A 74 -6.71 -22.94 -4.83
N GLN A 75 -6.28 -23.33 -3.63
CA GLN A 75 -7.14 -23.21 -2.46
C GLN A 75 -7.44 -21.73 -2.17
N PRO A 76 -8.72 -21.38 -1.97
CA PRO A 76 -9.07 -20.03 -1.57
C PRO A 76 -8.42 -19.74 -0.22
N LYS A 77 -7.60 -18.69 -0.16
CA LYS A 77 -7.04 -18.22 1.11
C LYS A 77 -8.21 -17.72 1.95
N LYS A 78 -8.41 -18.34 3.12
CA LYS A 78 -9.41 -17.87 4.08
C LYS A 78 -9.05 -16.42 4.46
N PRO A 79 -10.04 -15.52 4.54
CA PRO A 79 -9.79 -14.16 5.00
C PRO A 79 -9.25 -14.24 6.43
N ASP A 80 -8.03 -13.73 6.63
CA ASP A 80 -7.42 -13.63 7.94
C ASP A 80 -8.22 -12.60 8.77
N ALA A 81 -8.92 -13.09 9.80
CA ALA A 81 -9.77 -12.27 10.65
C ALA A 81 -8.99 -11.11 11.28
N THR A 82 -7.73 -11.32 11.63
CA THR A 82 -6.87 -10.28 12.21
C THR A 82 -6.55 -9.19 11.18
N ARG A 83 -6.35 -9.58 9.92
CA ARG A 83 -6.13 -8.65 8.81
C ARG A 83 -7.39 -7.83 8.52
N VAL A 84 -8.56 -8.46 8.53
CA VAL A 84 -9.84 -7.77 8.32
C VAL A 84 -10.10 -6.77 9.44
N ALA A 85 -9.89 -7.16 10.69
CA ALA A 85 -10.00 -6.26 11.84
C ALA A 85 -9.04 -5.06 11.73
N LEU A 86 -7.79 -5.29 11.30
CA LEU A 86 -6.82 -4.23 11.12
C LEU A 86 -7.18 -3.27 9.98
N LEU A 87 -7.70 -3.78 8.85
CA LEU A 87 -8.20 -2.94 7.75
C LEU A 87 -9.37 -2.06 8.20
N ARG A 88 -10.28 -2.62 9.01
CA ARG A 88 -11.38 -1.86 9.62
C ARG A 88 -10.85 -0.73 10.50
N LEU A 89 -9.90 -1.03 11.38
CA LEU A 89 -9.31 -0.05 12.30
C LEU A 89 -8.58 1.10 11.58
N VAL A 90 -7.91 0.79 10.46
CA VAL A 90 -7.31 1.81 9.58
C VAL A 90 -8.36 2.73 8.98
N ARG A 91 -9.47 2.16 8.47
CA ARG A 91 -10.57 2.95 7.90
C ARG A 91 -11.27 3.82 8.95
N GLU A 92 -11.50 3.28 10.15
CA GLU A 92 -12.08 4.04 11.27
C GLU A 92 -11.18 5.20 11.69
N SER A 93 -9.88 4.95 11.87
CA SER A 93 -8.93 6.00 12.27
C SER A 93 -8.75 7.07 11.18
N TYR A 94 -8.89 6.71 9.90
CA TYR A 94 -8.87 7.68 8.81
C TYR A 94 -10.13 8.57 8.83
N ARG A 95 -11.31 8.00 9.08
CA ARG A 95 -12.55 8.77 9.22
C ARG A 95 -12.54 9.69 10.44
N GLU A 96 -11.98 9.24 11.56
CA GLU A 96 -11.78 10.07 12.76
C GLU A 96 -10.92 11.32 12.47
N SER A 97 -10.05 11.24 11.46
CA SER A 97 -9.23 12.37 11.02
C SER A 97 -9.88 13.27 9.97
N ASN A 98 -11.20 13.14 9.75
CA ASN A 98 -11.93 13.78 8.65
C ASN A 98 -11.28 13.51 7.28
N ASP A 99 -10.88 12.25 7.05
CA ASP A 99 -10.27 11.78 5.80
C ASP A 99 -8.98 12.53 5.40
N SER A 100 -8.29 13.14 6.36
CA SER A 100 -7.08 13.94 6.11
C SER A 100 -5.77 13.20 6.47
N ALA A 101 -5.80 12.31 7.45
CA ALA A 101 -4.58 11.75 8.03
C ALA A 101 -3.79 10.89 7.03
N GLY A 102 -2.50 11.20 6.94
CA GLY A 102 -1.54 10.37 6.25
C GLY A 102 -1.03 9.19 7.08
N THR A 103 -0.24 8.34 6.46
CA THR A 103 0.32 7.10 7.04
C THR A 103 0.94 7.28 8.43
N ARG A 104 1.68 8.37 8.65
CA ARG A 104 2.36 8.62 9.93
C ARG A 104 1.34 8.79 11.06
N ASN A 105 0.30 9.59 10.82
CA ASN A 105 -0.74 9.86 11.80
C ASN A 105 -1.61 8.62 12.02
N ILE A 106 -1.99 7.90 10.95
CA ILE A 106 -2.73 6.65 11.07
C ILE A 106 -1.97 5.61 11.91
N ALA A 107 -0.67 5.44 11.66
CA ALA A 107 0.15 4.52 12.46
C ALA A 107 0.22 4.93 13.94
N ALA A 108 0.33 6.24 14.22
CA ALA A 108 0.33 6.77 15.57
C ALA A 108 -1.03 6.56 16.26
N MET A 109 -2.13 6.96 15.63
CA MET A 109 -3.51 6.81 16.15
C MET A 109 -3.83 5.36 16.51
N ILE A 110 -3.46 4.42 15.64
CA ILE A 110 -3.69 2.99 15.87
C ILE A 110 -2.80 2.44 16.99
N THR A 111 -1.56 2.92 17.07
CA THR A 111 -0.65 2.56 18.16
C THR A 111 -1.15 3.09 19.50
N THR A 112 -1.72 4.30 19.55
CA THR A 112 -2.37 4.87 20.74
C THR A 112 -3.59 4.05 21.18
N LYS A 113 -4.31 3.45 20.23
CA LYS A 113 -5.42 2.51 20.51
C LYS A 113 -4.94 1.12 20.99
N GLY A 114 -3.64 0.93 21.21
CA GLY A 114 -3.06 -0.31 21.76
C GLY A 114 -2.59 -1.34 20.72
N VAL A 115 -2.77 -1.07 19.42
CA VAL A 115 -2.30 -1.98 18.35
C VAL A 115 -1.02 -1.43 17.73
N LYS A 116 0.12 -2.05 18.02
CA LYS A 116 1.41 -1.63 17.45
C LYS A 116 1.38 -1.73 15.92
N LEU A 117 1.41 -0.59 15.24
CA LEU A 117 1.39 -0.51 13.78
C LEU A 117 2.60 0.26 13.25
N SER A 118 3.45 -0.40 12.47
CA SER A 118 4.57 0.27 11.82
C SER A 118 4.10 1.13 10.65
N ARG A 119 4.85 2.20 10.37
CA ARG A 119 4.58 3.09 9.23
C ARG A 119 4.49 2.33 7.91
N TRP A 120 5.41 1.39 7.66
CA TRP A 120 5.41 0.61 6.43
C TRP A 120 4.13 -0.23 6.27
N ARG A 121 3.69 -0.87 7.36
CA ARG A 121 2.46 -1.68 7.36
C ARG A 121 1.24 -0.79 7.16
N ALA A 122 1.19 0.37 7.81
CA ALA A 122 0.15 1.37 7.57
C ALA A 122 0.11 1.82 6.10
N THR A 123 1.26 2.06 5.45
CA THR A 123 1.31 2.43 4.03
C THR A 123 0.67 1.37 3.14
N LYS A 124 1.02 0.09 3.37
CA LYS A 124 0.46 -1.02 2.59
C LYS A 124 -1.05 -1.13 2.76
N LEU A 125 -1.55 -1.00 3.98
CA LEU A 125 -2.98 -1.07 4.29
C LEU A 125 -3.75 0.13 3.70
N MET A 126 -3.23 1.35 3.83
CA MET A 126 -3.86 2.53 3.21
C MET A 126 -3.90 2.40 1.69
N LYS A 127 -2.83 1.92 1.05
CA LYS A 127 -2.79 1.69 -0.40
C LYS A 127 -3.80 0.64 -0.86
N GLU A 128 -3.94 -0.45 -0.11
CA GLU A 128 -4.95 -1.49 -0.35
C GLU A 128 -6.38 -0.95 -0.20
N LEU A 129 -6.61 -0.06 0.76
CA LEU A 129 -7.89 0.62 0.97
C LEU A 129 -8.11 1.83 0.05
N LYS A 130 -7.14 2.16 -0.82
CA LYS A 130 -7.15 3.34 -1.70
C LYS A 130 -7.36 4.68 -0.95
N LEU A 131 -6.85 4.77 0.28
CA LEU A 131 -6.91 5.98 1.10
C LEU A 131 -5.72 6.89 0.79
N THR A 132 -6.00 8.17 0.58
CA THR A 132 -4.97 9.17 0.26
C THR A 132 -5.01 10.28 1.30
N SER A 133 -3.84 10.74 1.73
CA SER A 133 -3.74 11.85 2.68
C SER A 133 -4.17 13.15 2.00
N CYS A 134 -5.17 13.83 2.57
CA CYS A 134 -5.60 15.18 2.15
C CYS A 134 -5.04 16.28 3.08
N GLN A 135 -4.17 15.92 4.02
CA GLN A 135 -3.54 16.86 4.94
C GLN A 135 -2.83 18.00 4.18
N GLN A 136 -3.27 19.23 4.43
CA GLN A 136 -2.62 20.41 3.89
C GLN A 136 -1.22 20.58 4.49
N PRO A 137 -0.20 20.96 3.69
CA PRO A 137 1.09 21.32 4.23
C PRO A 137 0.94 22.52 5.16
N GLY A 138 1.64 22.50 6.30
CA GLY A 138 1.66 23.65 7.20
C GLY A 138 2.17 24.91 6.49
N HIS A 139 1.58 26.06 6.83
CA HIS A 139 2.01 27.34 6.29
C HIS A 139 3.48 27.59 6.65
N ARG A 140 4.32 27.83 5.64
CA ARG A 140 5.70 28.24 5.83
C ARG A 140 5.84 29.70 5.45
N TYR A 141 6.07 30.55 6.43
CA TYR A 141 6.47 31.93 6.17
C TYR A 141 7.76 31.92 5.35
N LYS A 142 7.75 32.62 4.21
CA LYS A 142 8.97 32.83 3.43
C LYS A 142 9.88 33.73 4.25
N LYS A 143 11.13 33.32 4.46
CA LYS A 143 12.16 34.24 4.97
C LYS A 143 12.40 35.28 3.88
N ALA A 144 12.07 36.54 4.16
CA ALA A 144 12.43 37.66 3.30
C ALA A 144 13.95 37.84 3.36
N SER A 145 14.65 37.35 2.34
CA SER A 145 16.11 37.48 2.20
C SER A 145 16.53 38.57 1.22
N LYS A 146 15.56 39.16 0.51
CA LYS A 146 15.79 40.26 -0.43
C LYS A 146 15.21 41.52 0.18
N GLU A 147 16.06 42.51 0.35
CA GLU A 147 15.65 43.87 0.70
C GLU A 147 14.94 44.51 -0.49
N HIS A 148 14.06 45.45 -0.20
CA HIS A 148 13.34 46.18 -1.23
C HIS A 148 14.32 47.14 -1.92
N VAL A 149 14.53 46.99 -3.23
CA VAL A 149 15.55 47.76 -3.97
C VAL A 149 15.24 49.26 -3.96
N GLU A 150 13.96 49.63 -3.95
CA GLU A 150 13.52 51.03 -4.03
C GLU A 150 13.43 51.73 -2.67
N ILE A 151 13.43 50.97 -1.56
CA ILE A 151 13.28 51.53 -0.21
C ILE A 151 14.45 51.01 0.64
N PRO A 152 15.48 51.83 0.88
CA PRO A 152 16.62 51.43 1.70
C PRO A 152 16.17 51.10 3.14
N ASN A 153 16.69 50.00 3.67
CA ASN A 153 16.45 49.55 5.03
C ASN A 153 17.38 50.29 6.00
N TYR A 154 16.98 51.47 6.47
CA TYR A 154 17.82 52.28 7.37
C TYR A 154 18.07 51.66 8.75
N LEU A 155 17.21 50.73 9.19
CA LEU A 155 17.26 50.18 10.53
C LEU A 155 18.17 48.94 10.62
N GLU A 156 18.31 48.17 9.53
CA GLU A 156 19.15 46.94 9.48
C GLU A 156 18.95 45.96 10.67
N ARG A 157 17.76 45.94 11.27
CA ARG A 157 17.46 45.19 12.51
C ARG A 157 18.30 45.61 13.74
N GLN A 158 18.83 46.82 13.75
CA GLN A 158 19.51 47.44 14.88
C GLN A 158 18.47 48.07 15.82
N PHE A 159 17.90 47.25 16.71
CA PHE A 159 16.88 47.71 17.67
C PHE A 159 17.48 48.22 18.99
N ALA A 160 18.80 48.21 19.14
CA ALA A 160 19.49 48.72 20.31
C ALA A 160 19.70 50.24 20.14
N VAL A 161 18.79 51.02 20.70
CA VAL A 161 18.83 52.50 20.70
C VAL A 161 19.24 53.04 22.06
N THR A 162 19.93 54.18 22.07
CA THR A 162 20.47 54.79 23.30
C THR A 162 19.40 55.55 24.09
N GLU A 163 18.36 56.04 23.41
CA GLU A 163 17.28 56.83 24.00
C GLU A 163 15.89 56.36 23.50
N PRO A 164 14.82 56.58 24.27
CA PRO A 164 13.46 56.29 23.85
C PRO A 164 13.02 57.09 22.60
N ASN A 165 11.97 56.63 21.92
CA ASN A 165 11.37 57.28 20.74
C ASN A 165 12.25 57.43 19.49
N GLN A 166 13.40 56.77 19.43
CA GLN A 166 14.29 56.82 18.24
C GLN A 166 13.84 55.88 17.13
N VAL A 167 13.23 54.74 17.46
CA VAL A 167 12.76 53.73 16.51
C VAL A 167 11.40 53.20 16.96
N TRP A 168 10.45 53.13 16.02
CA TRP A 168 9.11 52.61 16.26
C TRP A 168 8.89 51.41 15.35
N CYS A 169 8.48 50.28 15.91
CA CYS A 169 8.13 49.08 15.18
C CYS A 169 6.73 48.64 15.59
N GLY A 170 5.85 48.48 14.62
CA GLY A 170 4.50 48.02 14.85
C GLY A 170 4.02 47.15 13.70
N ASP A 171 3.25 46.13 14.02
CA ASP A 171 2.50 45.33 13.07
C ASP A 171 0.99 45.49 13.31
N VAL A 172 0.21 45.41 12.24
CA VAL A 172 -1.25 45.38 12.35
C VAL A 172 -1.67 43.92 12.34
N THR A 173 -1.94 43.37 13.52
CA THR A 173 -2.56 42.05 13.64
C THR A 173 -4.09 42.21 13.69
N TYR A 174 -4.78 41.61 12.73
CA TYR A 174 -6.24 41.60 12.71
C TYR A 174 -6.75 40.56 13.72
N SER A 175 -7.51 41.00 14.71
CA SER A 175 -8.18 40.10 15.65
C SER A 175 -9.63 39.87 15.18
N MET A 176 -10.01 38.61 15.02
CA MET A 176 -11.39 38.21 14.69
C MET A 176 -12.18 37.97 15.98
N PRO A 177 -13.31 38.66 16.21
CA PRO A 177 -14.16 38.41 17.38
C PRO A 177 -14.64 36.95 17.42
N GLY A 178 -14.36 36.24 18.50
CA GLY A 178 -14.90 34.90 18.77
C GLY A 178 -14.01 33.70 18.43
N VAL A 179 -12.77 33.90 17.96
CA VAL A 179 -11.81 32.81 17.74
C VAL A 179 -10.78 32.78 18.88
N GLN A 180 -11.01 31.95 19.90
CA GLN A 180 -9.96 31.58 20.85
C GLN A 180 -9.03 30.57 20.16
N GLY A 181 -7.90 31.03 19.63
CA GLY A 181 -6.90 30.15 19.06
C GLY A 181 -6.30 29.23 20.13
N GLU A 182 -6.32 27.92 19.90
CA GLU A 182 -5.78 26.87 20.79
C GLU A 182 -4.24 26.89 20.94
N HIS A 183 -3.57 27.96 20.49
CA HIS A 183 -2.15 28.17 20.76
C HIS A 183 -2.05 29.25 21.83
N GLY A 184 -1.85 28.80 23.06
CA GLY A 184 -1.64 29.64 24.23
C GLY A 184 -0.43 30.55 24.10
N CYS A 185 -0.62 31.71 23.49
CA CYS A 185 -0.11 32.93 24.06
C CYS A 185 -1.34 33.64 24.62
N SER A 186 -1.39 33.78 25.94
CA SER A 186 -2.28 34.73 26.61
C SER A 186 -2.18 36.07 25.89
N ASN A 187 -3.26 36.45 25.20
CA ASN A 187 -3.46 37.79 24.63
C ASN A 187 -3.65 38.79 25.78
N GLU A 188 -2.64 38.95 26.62
CA GLU A 188 -2.48 40.19 27.35
C GLU A 188 -1.93 41.20 26.35
N PRO A 189 -2.57 42.37 26.19
CA PRO A 189 -1.96 43.45 25.44
C PRO A 189 -0.69 43.83 26.21
N ARG A 190 0.47 43.35 25.74
CA ARG A 190 1.75 43.92 26.13
C ARG A 190 1.85 45.28 25.46
N VAL A 191 1.21 46.25 26.11
CA VAL A 191 1.61 47.64 26.02
C VAL A 191 3.00 47.69 26.63
N CYS A 192 4.04 47.58 25.79
CA CYS A 192 5.39 47.94 26.20
C CYS A 192 5.43 49.47 26.34
N LEU A 193 4.84 49.97 27.42
CA LEU A 193 5.21 51.24 28.01
C LEU A 193 6.30 50.90 29.04
N GLU A 194 7.54 50.80 28.58
CA GLU A 194 8.67 51.02 29.46
C GLU A 194 9.42 52.24 28.91
N TYR A 195 9.62 53.20 29.82
CA TYR A 195 10.23 54.51 29.59
C TYR A 195 11.70 54.39 29.20
#